data_AF-A0A0Q4IVE0-F1
#
_entry.id   AF-A0A0Q4IVE0-F1
#
_cell.length_a   1.000
_cell.length_b   1.000
_cell.length_c   1.000
_cell.angle_alpha   90.00
_cell.angle_beta   90.00
_cell.angle_gamma   90.00
#
_symmetry.space_group_name_H-M   'P 1'
#
loop_
_entity.id
_entity.type
_entity.pdbx_description
1 polymer ?
#
loop_
_entity_poly.entity_id
_entity_poly.type
_entity_poly.pdbx_seq_one_letter_code
_entity_poly.pdbx_strand_id
1 'polypeptide(L)'
;MGDLDRLVPSGIIEQWVYHLRRQRSRASDAIWLIDQGFTLHDGQDGIPSHDATERWRTEQETVVEEVTALLALYDKINLGKADIA
;
A
#
# COMPACT_ATOMS: atom_id res chain seq x y z
N MET A 1 6.74 25.93 -20.70
CA MET A 1 6.46 25.24 -19.44
C MET A 1 7.51 24.16 -19.34
N GLY A 2 8.64 24.51 -18.72
CA GLY A 2 9.84 23.68 -18.73
C GLY A 2 9.55 22.35 -18.08
N ASP A 3 10.00 21.28 -18.74
CA ASP A 3 10.08 19.95 -18.17
C ASP A 3 10.77 20.10 -16.81
N LEU A 4 10.00 19.97 -15.72
CA LEU A 4 10.59 19.78 -14.40
C LEU A 4 11.56 18.63 -14.61
N ASP A 5 12.85 18.88 -14.42
CA ASP A 5 13.93 17.92 -14.64
C ASP A 5 13.71 16.74 -13.68
N ARG A 6 12.82 15.83 -14.07
CA ARG A 6 12.29 14.79 -13.20
C ARG A 6 13.37 13.72 -13.15
N LEU A 7 14.02 13.62 -11.99
CA LEU A 7 15.01 12.58 -11.69
C LEU A 7 14.47 11.15 -11.94
N VAL A 8 13.15 10.97 -11.92
CA VAL A 8 12.47 9.71 -12.23
C VAL A 8 11.48 9.92 -13.39
N PRO A 9 11.56 9.12 -14.47
CA PRO A 9 10.62 9.19 -15.60
C PRO A 9 9.16 9.06 -15.16
N SER A 10 8.27 9.87 -15.74
CA SER A 10 6.84 9.89 -15.39
C SER A 10 6.17 8.52 -15.52
N GLY A 11 6.51 7.75 -16.55
CA GLY A 11 5.97 6.40 -16.74
C GLY A 11 6.32 5.43 -15.61
N ILE A 12 7.48 5.58 -14.97
CA ILE A 12 7.84 4.79 -13.79
C ILE A 12 6.97 5.20 -12.61
N ILE A 13 6.81 6.51 -12.38
CA ILE A 13 5.97 7.02 -11.28
C ILE A 13 4.52 6.54 -11.41
N GLU A 14 3.97 6.56 -12.63
CA GLU A 14 2.61 6.07 -12.90
C GLU A 14 2.46 4.57 -12.60
N GLN A 15 3.44 3.75 -12.98
CA GLN A 15 3.46 2.32 -12.64
C GLN A 15 3.53 2.09 -11.13
N TRP A 16 4.36 2.85 -10.42
CA TRP A 16 4.45 2.80 -8.96
C TRP A 16 3.11 3.14 -8.29
N VAL A 17 2.45 4.21 -8.73
CA VAL A 17 1.12 4.61 -8.21
C VAL A 17 0.07 3.54 -8.47
N TYR A 18 0.08 2.92 -9.65
CA TYR A 18 -0.80 1.79 -9.95
C TYR A 18 -0.56 0.62 -8.97
N HIS A 19 0.70 0.25 -8.73
CA HIS A 19 1.04 -0.82 -7.79
C HIS A 19 0.64 -0.49 -6.36
N LEU A 20 0.85 0.75 -5.90
CA LEU A 20 0.42 1.22 -4.59
C LEU A 20 -1.10 1.10 -4.41
N ARG A 21 -1.89 1.60 -5.38
CA ARG A 21 -3.37 1.46 -5.34
C ARG A 21 -3.80 0.00 -5.22
N ARG A 22 -3.14 -0.90 -5.96
CA ARG A 22 -3.42 -2.34 -5.90
C ARG A 22 -3.02 -2.96 -4.57
N GLN A 23 -1.89 -2.58 -3.99
CA GLN A 23 -1.47 -3.06 -2.67
C GLN A 23 -2.46 -2.64 -1.59
N ARG A 24 -2.88 -1.36 -1.58
CA ARG A 24 -3.89 -0.88 -0.64
C ARG A 24 -5.19 -1.67 -0.76
N SER A 25 -5.69 -1.89 -1.98
CA SER A 25 -6.90 -2.68 -2.20
C SER A 25 -6.78 -4.09 -1.63
N ARG A 26 -5.66 -4.77 -1.89
CA ARG A 26 -5.41 -6.14 -1.38
C ARG A 26 -5.29 -6.19 0.14
N ALA A 27 -4.65 -5.19 0.75
CA ALA A 27 -4.56 -5.07 2.20
C ALA A 27 -5.94 -4.87 2.83
N SER A 28 -6.77 -3.99 2.25
CA SER A 28 -8.17 -3.81 2.68
C SER A 28 -9.00 -5.10 2.54
N ASP A 29 -8.85 -5.83 1.42
CA ASP A 29 -9.54 -7.10 1.22
C ASP A 29 -9.10 -8.16 2.26
N ALA A 30 -7.80 -8.19 2.60
CA ALA A 30 -7.28 -9.10 3.62
C ALA A 30 -7.83 -8.77 5.02
N ILE A 31 -7.87 -7.48 5.40
CA ILE A 31 -8.50 -7.04 6.66
C ILE A 31 -9.98 -7.46 6.69
N TRP A 32 -10.70 -7.22 5.59
CA TRP A 32 -12.10 -7.61 5.49
C TRP A 32 -12.30 -9.11 5.67
N LEU A 33 -11.45 -9.95 5.08
CA LEU A 33 -11.50 -11.40 5.28
C LEU A 33 -11.29 -11.77 6.76
N ILE A 34 -10.34 -11.13 7.44
CA ILE A 34 -10.12 -11.37 8.87
C ILE A 34 -11.35 -10.94 9.69
N ASP A 35 -11.98 -9.82 9.33
CA ASP A 35 -13.25 -9.37 9.97
C ASP A 35 -14.39 -10.38 9.77
N GLN A 36 -14.38 -11.15 8.68
CA GLN A 36 -15.34 -12.24 8.45
C GLN A 36 -14.99 -13.54 9.19
N GLY A 37 -13.93 -13.55 10.00
CA GLY A 37 -13.52 -14.70 10.83
C GLY A 37 -12.50 -15.63 10.17
N PHE A 38 -11.88 -15.24 9.05
CA PHE A 38 -10.75 -15.97 8.50
C PHE A 38 -9.50 -15.76 9.36
N THR A 39 -8.78 -16.84 9.67
CA THR A 39 -7.51 -16.79 10.41
C THR A 39 -6.32 -17.02 9.49
N LEU A 40 -5.18 -16.46 9.87
CA LEU A 40 -3.90 -16.76 9.25
C LEU A 40 -3.00 -17.45 10.27
N HIS A 41 -2.35 -18.50 9.80
CA HIS A 41 -1.36 -19.22 10.58
C HIS A 41 -0.02 -19.14 9.86
N ASP A 42 1.04 -18.88 10.62
CA ASP A 42 2.40 -19.14 10.16
C ASP A 42 2.53 -20.64 9.86
N GLY A 43 3.47 -21.01 8.98
CA GLY A 43 3.66 -22.40 8.64
C GLY A 43 4.82 -22.63 7.69
N GLN A 44 5.21 -23.90 7.59
CA GLN A 44 6.23 -24.36 6.65
C GLN A 44 5.76 -25.70 6.06
N ASP A 45 6.01 -25.92 4.78
CA ASP A 45 5.63 -27.16 4.06
C ASP A 45 4.14 -27.53 4.19
N GLY A 46 3.27 -26.51 4.30
CA GLY A 46 1.82 -26.68 4.45
C GLY A 46 1.35 -27.04 5.86
N ILE A 47 2.24 -27.04 6.85
CA ILE A 47 1.93 -27.30 8.26
C ILE A 47 1.76 -25.97 9.01
N PRO A 48 0.55 -25.64 9.51
CA PRO A 48 0.33 -24.49 10.37
C PRO A 48 1.06 -24.61 11.71
N SER A 49 1.63 -23.52 12.22
CA SER A 49 2.38 -23.46 13.47
C SER A 49 1.75 -22.51 14.51
N HIS A 50 1.83 -21.21 14.28
CA HIS A 50 1.34 -20.17 15.21
C HIS A 50 0.22 -19.37 14.55
N ASP A 51 -0.81 -19.01 15.33
CA ASP A 51 -1.80 -18.05 14.88
C ASP A 51 -1.14 -16.68 14.71
N ALA A 52 -1.10 -16.19 13.47
CA ALA A 52 -0.48 -14.94 13.09
C ALA A 52 -1.53 -13.89 12.69
N THR A 53 -2.81 -14.14 12.95
CA THR A 53 -3.93 -13.35 12.45
C THR A 53 -3.84 -11.89 12.89
N GLU A 54 -3.59 -11.63 14.17
CA GLU A 54 -3.50 -10.26 14.72
C GLU A 54 -2.25 -9.51 14.20
N ARG A 55 -1.12 -10.20 14.12
CA ARG A 55 0.11 -9.65 13.53
C ARG A 55 -0.15 -9.25 12.07
N TRP A 56 -0.71 -10.16 11.28
CA TRP A 56 -0.98 -9.91 9.87
C TRP A 56 -1.99 -8.79 9.67
N ARG A 57 -3.05 -8.72 10.49
CA ARG A 57 -4.00 -7.60 10.50
C ARG A 57 -3.26 -6.27 10.69
N THR A 58 -2.44 -6.17 11.72
CA THR A 58 -1.70 -4.94 12.05
C THR A 58 -0.79 -4.52 10.89
N GLU A 59 -0.12 -5.47 10.27
CA GLU A 59 0.71 -5.23 9.07
C GLU A 59 -0.13 -4.72 7.89
N GLN A 60 -1.32 -5.29 7.63
CA GLN A 60 -2.20 -4.79 6.57
C GLN A 60 -2.76 -3.40 6.86
N GLU A 61 -3.10 -3.11 8.11
CA GLU A 61 -3.56 -1.78 8.54
C GLU A 61 -2.46 -0.73 8.30
N THR A 62 -1.21 -1.08 8.63
CA THR A 62 -0.03 -0.24 8.37
C THR A 62 0.13 0.00 6.87
N VAL A 63 0.01 -1.04 6.04
CA VAL A 63 0.06 -0.89 4.57
C VAL A 63 -1.03 0.05 4.07
N VAL A 64 -2.26 -0.06 4.58
CA VAL A 64 -3.36 0.83 4.17
C VAL A 64 -3.05 2.29 4.53
N GLU A 65 -2.55 2.53 5.74
CA GLU A 65 -2.20 3.87 6.23
C GLU A 65 -1.07 4.49 5.39
N GLU A 66 0.07 3.82 5.30
CA GLU A 66 1.26 4.34 4.62
C GLU A 66 1.01 4.56 3.13
N VAL A 67 0.37 3.59 2.46
CA VAL A 67 0.06 3.73 1.03
C VAL A 67 -0.94 4.86 0.78
N THR A 68 -1.90 5.07 1.69
CA THR A 68 -2.82 6.21 1.58
C THR A 68 -2.08 7.54 1.71
N ALA A 69 -1.13 7.64 2.64
CA ALA A 69 -0.29 8.83 2.77
C ALA A 69 0.56 9.09 1.51
N LEU A 70 1.17 8.05 0.94
CA LEU A 70 1.97 8.14 -0.29
C LEU A 70 1.13 8.59 -1.50
N LEU A 71 -0.07 8.03 -1.66
CA LEU A 71 -0.97 8.42 -2.74
C LEU A 71 -1.43 9.88 -2.59
N ALA A 72 -1.73 10.31 -1.37
CA ALA A 72 -2.07 11.70 -1.10
C ALA A 72 -0.91 12.66 -1.42
N LEU A 73 0.34 12.27 -1.14
CA LEU A 73 1.53 13.03 -1.52
C LEU A 73 1.67 13.13 -3.05
N TYR A 74 1.52 12.00 -3.75
CA TYR A 74 1.53 11.98 -5.22
C TYR A 74 0.45 12.90 -5.81
N ASP A 75 -0.78 12.85 -5.29
CA ASP A 75 -1.87 13.71 -5.77
C ASP A 75 -1.56 15.19 -5.51
N LYS A 76 -1.01 15.56 -4.34
CA LYS A 76 -0.60 16.95 -4.05
C LYS A 76 0.47 17.44 -5.02
N ILE A 77 1.49 16.64 -5.29
CA ILE A 77 2.57 16.98 -6.22
C ILE A 77 2.03 17.19 -7.63
N ASN A 78 1.20 16.26 -8.15
CA ASN A 78 0.70 16.34 -9.52
C ASN A 78 -0.39 17.38 -9.73
N LEU A 79 -1.18 17.69 -8.69
CA LEU A 79 -2.19 18.76 -8.75
C LEU A 79 -1.61 20.16 -8.50
N GLY A 80 -0.27 20.28 -8.35
CA GLY A 80 0.38 21.56 -8.09
C GLY A 80 0.01 22.17 -6.74
N LYS A 81 -0.41 21.35 -5.77
CA LYS A 81 -0.82 21.74 -4.41
C LYS A 81 0.24 21.42 -3.34
N ALA A 82 1.37 20.84 -3.75
CA ALA A 82 2.52 20.71 -2.89
C ALA A 82 3.28 22.04 -2.90
N ASP A 83 3.33 22.73 -1.75
CA ASP A 83 4.35 23.75 -1.51
C ASP A 83 5.70 23.04 -1.49
N ILE A 84 6.35 22.98 -2.64
CA ILE A 84 7.75 22.56 -2.74
C ILE A 84 8.56 23.81 -2.39
N ALA A 85 8.90 23.93 -1.10
CA ALA A 85 9.79 24.96 -0.58
C ALA A 85 11.23 24.76 -1.06
#